data_AF-D6PK94-F1
#
_entry.id   AF-D6PK94-F1
#
_cell.length_a   1.000
_cell.length_b   1.000
_cell.length_c   1.000
_cell.angle_alpha   90.00
_cell.angle_beta   90.00
_cell.angle_gamma   90.00
#
_symmetry.space_group_name_H-M   'P 1'
#
loop_
_entity.id
_entity.type
_entity.pdbx_description
1 polymer ?
#
loop_
_entity_poly.entity_id
_entity_poly.type
_entity_poly.pdbx_seq_one_letter_code
_entity_poly.pdbx_strand_id
1 'polypeptide(L)'
;MARRVKAITGLTTELKAQLRLAKDPNLLVFTPVGGLGPVDIVTLNMTTGEYTAYDVKSKNYRKVNSYTAPDGYKETLKDPLYLEEQPKNKEIRSENNIRMKLSQNFTLQELTKSDTAIRLGIANEPNSDQIAKLQNLCETLLQPVRDKFGPVTVTSGFRSVDLCVKIGSSINSQHAKAEAVDFEVSGTDNADLAYWIKDNIEGWDQMILEFYTIGEPNSGWVHCSIADKPRKQFLRAFKEDGKTKYKPIIGDIRCG
;
A
#
# COMPACT_ATOMS: atom_id res chain seq x y z
N MET A 1 -0.83 40.40 -25.26
CA MET A 1 -1.69 40.73 -24.10
C MET A 1 -3.00 39.93 -24.06
N ALA A 2 -3.82 39.90 -25.13
CA ALA A 2 -5.14 39.24 -25.15
C ALA A 2 -5.16 37.75 -24.74
N ARG A 3 -4.15 36.96 -25.12
CA ARG A 3 -4.04 35.52 -24.79
C ARG A 3 -3.85 35.27 -23.28
N ARG A 4 -3.06 36.11 -22.60
CA ARG A 4 -2.86 36.04 -21.13
C ARG A 4 -4.12 36.42 -20.37
N VAL A 5 -4.85 37.45 -20.82
CA VAL A 5 -6.11 37.87 -20.19
C VAL A 5 -7.16 36.75 -20.27
N LYS A 6 -7.31 36.09 -21.43
CA LYS A 6 -8.26 34.98 -21.60
C LYS A 6 -7.95 33.76 -20.71
N ALA A 7 -6.68 33.45 -20.50
CA ALA A 7 -6.25 32.36 -19.62
C ALA A 7 -6.54 32.67 -18.14
N ILE A 8 -6.29 33.90 -17.69
CA ILE A 8 -6.58 34.35 -16.31
C ILE A 8 -8.08 34.32 -16.03
N THR A 9 -8.91 34.75 -16.98
CA THR A 9 -10.38 34.72 -16.83
C THR A 9 -10.93 33.29 -16.73
N GLY A 10 -10.38 32.35 -17.51
CA GLY A 10 -10.74 30.93 -17.43
C GLY A 10 -10.43 30.32 -16.06
N LEU A 11 -9.20 30.51 -15.59
CA LEU A 11 -8.75 30.01 -14.29
C LEU A 11 -9.58 30.59 -13.12
N THR A 12 -9.90 31.88 -13.19
CA THR A 12 -10.73 32.55 -12.17
C THR A 12 -12.16 31.98 -12.13
N THR A 13 -12.68 31.53 -13.27
CA THR A 13 -14.04 30.97 -13.39
C THR A 13 -14.09 29.55 -12.83
N GLU A 14 -13.09 28.71 -13.15
CA GLU A 14 -12.92 27.38 -12.58
C GLU A 14 -12.81 27.44 -11.05
N LEU A 15 -11.94 28.32 -10.53
CA LEU A 15 -11.76 28.47 -9.09
C LEU A 15 -13.04 28.90 -8.36
N LYS A 16 -13.82 29.81 -8.96
CA LYS A 16 -15.13 30.21 -8.41
C LYS A 16 -16.15 29.08 -8.42
N ALA A 17 -16.15 28.23 -9.44
CA ALA A 17 -17.04 27.08 -9.50
C ALA A 17 -16.66 26.03 -8.44
N GLN A 18 -15.36 25.74 -8.28
CA GLN A 18 -14.85 24.86 -7.22
C GLN A 18 -15.26 25.35 -5.84
N LEU A 19 -15.06 26.63 -5.53
CA LEU A 19 -15.44 27.23 -4.25
C LEU A 19 -16.95 27.19 -3.96
N ARG A 20 -17.80 27.11 -4.99
CA ARG A 20 -19.25 26.96 -4.81
C ARG A 20 -19.65 25.52 -4.54
N LEU A 21 -19.08 24.58 -5.29
CA LEU A 21 -19.35 23.15 -5.16
C LEU A 21 -18.81 22.60 -3.83
N ALA A 22 -17.63 23.06 -3.41
CA ALA A 22 -17.00 22.67 -2.14
C ALA A 22 -17.72 23.18 -0.88
N LYS A 23 -18.82 23.94 -1.01
CA LYS A 23 -19.68 24.31 0.13
C LYS A 23 -20.58 23.16 0.57
N ASP A 24 -20.85 22.21 -0.30
CA ASP A 24 -21.58 21.00 0.07
C ASP A 24 -20.59 20.01 0.71
N PRO A 25 -20.76 19.68 2.01
CA PRO A 25 -19.85 18.78 2.70
C PRO A 25 -19.90 17.34 2.15
N ASN A 26 -20.93 17.01 1.36
CA ASN A 26 -21.07 15.69 0.74
C ASN A 26 -20.46 15.63 -0.65
N LEU A 27 -19.92 16.73 -1.19
CA LEU A 27 -19.30 16.75 -2.52
C LEU A 27 -17.78 16.82 -2.43
N LEU A 28 -17.12 15.84 -3.03
CA LEU A 28 -15.70 15.91 -3.33
C LEU A 28 -15.51 16.50 -4.73
N VAL A 29 -14.69 17.56 -4.85
CA VAL A 29 -14.52 18.33 -6.09
C VAL A 29 -13.11 18.11 -6.64
N PHE A 30 -13.02 17.66 -7.89
CA PHE A 30 -11.78 17.34 -8.60
C PHE A 30 -11.58 18.25 -9.81
N THR A 31 -10.32 18.57 -10.10
CA THR A 31 -9.91 19.23 -11.35
C THR A 31 -8.97 18.29 -12.10
N PRO A 32 -9.38 17.75 -13.26
CA PRO A 32 -8.53 16.85 -14.03
C PRO A 32 -7.23 17.53 -14.47
N VAL A 33 -6.08 16.90 -14.21
CA VAL A 33 -4.76 17.42 -14.63
C VAL A 33 -4.53 17.08 -16.10
N GLY A 34 -4.23 18.07 -16.94
CA GLY A 34 -3.90 17.87 -18.36
C GLY A 34 -5.02 18.17 -19.37
N GLY A 35 -6.03 18.96 -18.99
CA GLY A 35 -7.23 19.27 -19.77
C GLY A 35 -7.01 19.78 -21.21
N LEU A 36 -6.98 18.84 -22.15
CA LEU A 36 -7.30 19.06 -23.57
C LEU A 36 -8.75 18.64 -23.91
N GLY A 37 -9.51 18.16 -22.91
CA GLY A 37 -10.91 17.72 -23.05
C GLY A 37 -11.94 18.75 -22.57
N PRO A 38 -13.25 18.52 -22.84
CA PRO A 38 -14.34 19.44 -22.52
C PRO A 38 -14.71 19.51 -21.03
N VAL A 39 -14.04 18.75 -20.17
CA VAL A 39 -14.37 18.64 -18.74
C VAL A 39 -13.34 19.39 -17.92
N ASP A 40 -13.79 20.40 -17.20
CA ASP A 40 -12.97 21.26 -16.35
C ASP A 40 -13.05 20.88 -14.86
N ILE A 41 -14.21 20.37 -14.40
CA ILE A 41 -14.43 19.96 -13.00
C ILE A 41 -15.20 18.63 -12.98
N VAL A 42 -14.88 17.76 -12.04
CA VAL A 42 -15.68 16.57 -11.69
C VAL A 42 -16.05 16.64 -10.22
N THR A 43 -17.28 16.30 -9.86
CA THR A 43 -17.72 16.13 -8.47
C THR A 43 -18.09 14.69 -8.21
N LEU A 44 -17.90 14.21 -6.98
CA LEU A 44 -18.40 12.94 -6.46
C LEU A 44 -19.23 13.23 -5.22
N ASN A 45 -20.49 12.79 -5.21
CA ASN A 45 -21.34 12.80 -4.03
C ASN A 45 -21.00 11.61 -3.15
N MET A 46 -20.44 11.88 -1.98
CA MET A 46 -19.99 10.87 -1.02
C MET A 46 -21.16 10.11 -0.37
N THR A 47 -22.37 10.66 -0.43
CA THR A 47 -23.60 10.04 0.11
C THR A 47 -24.27 9.14 -0.91
N THR A 48 -24.34 9.56 -2.18
CA THR A 48 -25.05 8.82 -3.24
C THR A 48 -24.12 8.00 -4.14
N GLY A 49 -22.81 8.28 -4.12
CA GLY A 49 -21.84 7.72 -5.05
C GLY A 49 -21.88 8.33 -6.46
N GLU A 50 -22.78 9.29 -6.70
CA GLU A 50 -22.98 9.88 -8.02
C GLU A 50 -21.85 10.86 -8.36
N TYR A 51 -21.33 10.80 -9.58
CA TYR A 51 -20.39 11.79 -10.08
C TYR A 51 -21.00 12.70 -11.15
N THR A 52 -20.53 13.94 -11.22
CA THR A 52 -20.98 14.92 -12.24
C THR A 52 -19.79 15.67 -12.81
N ALA A 53 -19.69 15.73 -14.13
CA ALA A 53 -18.67 16.48 -14.86
C ALA A 53 -19.21 17.83 -15.36
N TYR A 54 -18.38 18.88 -15.31
CA TYR A 54 -18.72 20.25 -15.69
C TYR A 54 -17.71 20.81 -16.71
N ASP A 55 -18.23 21.39 -17.81
CA ASP A 55 -17.51 22.33 -18.68
C ASP A 55 -17.76 23.75 -18.15
N VAL A 56 -16.71 24.42 -17.69
CA VAL A 56 -16.77 25.72 -17.03
C VAL A 56 -16.21 26.83 -17.95
N LYS A 57 -15.68 26.46 -19.12
CA LYS A 57 -15.06 27.37 -20.10
C LYS A 57 -16.02 27.86 -21.18
N SER A 58 -17.09 27.14 -21.49
CA SER A 58 -18.10 27.60 -22.44
C SER A 58 -19.23 28.41 -21.79
N LYS A 59 -19.94 29.25 -22.56
CA LYS A 59 -21.19 29.93 -22.14
C LYS A 59 -22.32 28.95 -21.76
N ASN A 60 -22.03 27.67 -21.61
CA ASN A 60 -22.91 26.62 -21.16
C ASN A 60 -22.64 26.20 -19.70
N TYR A 61 -22.49 27.19 -18.80
CA TYR A 61 -23.00 27.07 -17.43
C TYR A 61 -24.53 26.95 -17.48
N ARG A 62 -25.03 25.95 -18.22
CA ARG A 62 -26.44 25.60 -18.32
C ARG A 62 -26.71 24.77 -17.08
N LYS A 63 -27.75 25.22 -16.37
CA LYS A 63 -28.41 24.63 -15.20
C LYS A 63 -27.99 23.19 -14.88
N VAL A 64 -27.77 22.96 -13.58
CA VAL A 64 -27.77 21.65 -12.92
C VAL A 64 -28.70 20.70 -13.71
N ASN A 65 -28.14 19.60 -14.25
CA ASN A 65 -28.79 18.57 -15.09
C ASN A 65 -28.83 18.73 -16.63
N SER A 66 -27.97 19.53 -17.27
CA SER A 66 -28.11 19.78 -18.73
C SER A 66 -26.93 19.44 -19.64
N TYR A 67 -25.83 18.87 -19.14
CA TYR A 67 -24.80 18.32 -20.02
C TYR A 67 -25.07 16.85 -20.34
N THR A 68 -25.18 16.53 -21.63
CA THR A 68 -25.20 15.17 -22.18
C THR A 68 -24.04 15.09 -23.16
N ALA A 69 -23.06 14.21 -22.92
CA ALA A 69 -21.88 14.09 -23.75
C ALA A 69 -22.29 13.66 -25.19
N PRO A 70 -21.69 14.24 -26.26
CA PRO A 70 -22.08 13.97 -27.65
C PRO A 70 -21.74 12.54 -28.14
N ASP A 71 -20.99 11.78 -27.36
CA ASP A 71 -20.46 10.46 -27.65
C ASP A 71 -21.10 9.34 -26.82
N GLY A 72 -22.31 9.56 -26.30
CA GLY A 72 -23.08 8.48 -25.69
C GLY A 72 -22.64 8.08 -24.28
N TYR A 73 -21.70 8.80 -23.65
CA TYR A 73 -21.50 8.73 -22.19
C TYR A 73 -22.61 9.49 -21.45
N LYS A 74 -23.84 9.04 -21.68
CA LYS A 74 -24.96 9.22 -20.76
C LYS A 74 -25.22 7.90 -20.08
N GLU A 75 -24.16 7.27 -19.61
CA GLU A 75 -24.32 6.10 -18.78
C GLU A 75 -24.70 6.61 -17.39
N THR A 76 -26.01 6.57 -17.12
CA THR A 76 -26.46 6.15 -15.80
C THR A 76 -25.90 4.73 -15.62
N LEU A 77 -24.60 4.63 -15.34
CA LEU A 77 -24.05 3.42 -14.77
C LEU A 77 -24.62 3.36 -13.37
N LYS A 78 -25.79 2.73 -13.26
CA LYS A 78 -25.98 1.75 -12.20
C LYS A 78 -24.98 0.65 -12.49
N ASP A 79 -23.70 0.94 -12.25
CA ASP A 79 -22.68 -0.08 -12.28
C ASP A 79 -23.09 -1.10 -11.19
N PRO A 80 -23.29 -2.38 -11.54
CA PRO A 80 -23.56 -3.43 -10.56
C PRO A 80 -22.46 -3.51 -9.49
N LEU A 81 -21.29 -2.90 -9.69
CA LEU A 81 -20.22 -2.85 -8.69
C LEU A 81 -20.57 -2.13 -7.37
N TYR A 82 -21.63 -1.31 -7.32
CA TYR A 82 -21.93 -0.49 -6.13
C TYR A 82 -23.36 -0.62 -5.58
N LEU A 83 -24.19 -1.50 -6.16
CA LEU A 83 -25.54 -1.83 -5.63
C LEU A 83 -25.58 -3.19 -4.92
N GLU A 84 -24.54 -3.53 -4.17
CA GLU A 84 -24.78 -4.31 -2.95
C GLU A 84 -25.22 -3.30 -1.89
N GLU A 85 -26.46 -3.44 -1.41
CA GLU A 85 -26.93 -2.77 -0.19
C GLU A 85 -25.80 -2.83 0.83
N GLN A 86 -25.31 -1.69 1.30
CA GLN A 86 -24.15 -1.63 2.20
C GLN A 86 -24.53 -2.18 3.59
N PRO A 87 -24.14 -3.40 4.00
CA PRO A 87 -24.02 -3.69 5.42
C PRO A 87 -22.84 -2.87 5.96
N LYS A 88 -23.11 -2.00 6.94
CA LYS A 88 -22.13 -1.43 7.90
C LYS A 88 -20.66 -1.44 7.44
N ASN A 89 -20.26 -0.34 6.80
CA ASN A 89 -18.99 -0.03 6.11
C ASN A 89 -17.63 -0.44 6.76
N LYS A 90 -17.59 -0.92 8.02
CA LYS A 90 -16.38 -1.48 8.65
C LYS A 90 -16.21 -2.98 8.40
N GLU A 91 -17.30 -3.73 8.34
CA GLU A 91 -17.23 -5.19 8.16
C GLU A 91 -16.81 -5.56 6.74
N ILE A 92 -17.35 -4.89 5.70
CA ILE A 92 -17.04 -5.21 4.29
C ILE A 92 -15.58 -4.88 3.91
N ARG A 93 -15.04 -3.72 4.32
CA ARG A 93 -13.61 -3.41 4.07
C ARG A 93 -12.70 -4.42 4.72
N SER A 94 -13.07 -4.89 5.92
CA SER A 94 -12.33 -5.95 6.60
C SER A 94 -12.42 -7.27 5.82
N GLU A 95 -13.60 -7.67 5.34
CA GLU A 95 -13.79 -8.92 4.57
C GLU A 95 -13.10 -8.91 3.20
N ASN A 96 -13.11 -7.78 2.49
CA ASN A 96 -12.40 -7.65 1.22
C ASN A 96 -10.88 -7.67 1.41
N ASN A 97 -10.36 -7.05 2.48
CA ASN A 97 -8.94 -7.17 2.84
C ASN A 97 -8.55 -8.59 3.29
N ILE A 98 -9.48 -9.32 3.92
CA ILE A 98 -9.31 -10.74 4.28
C ILE A 98 -9.17 -11.62 3.02
N ARG A 99 -9.94 -11.32 1.96
CA ARG A 99 -9.96 -12.13 0.72
C ARG A 99 -8.97 -11.67 -0.35
N MET A 100 -8.44 -10.45 -0.26
CA MET A 100 -7.50 -9.93 -1.26
C MET A 100 -6.20 -10.75 -1.25
N LYS A 101 -5.96 -11.45 -2.36
CA LYS A 101 -4.73 -12.19 -2.61
C LYS A 101 -3.65 -11.24 -3.11
N LEU A 102 -2.47 -11.31 -2.50
CA LEU A 102 -1.26 -10.61 -2.95
C LEU A 102 -0.38 -11.51 -3.83
N SER A 103 -0.53 -12.82 -3.69
CA SER A 103 -0.03 -13.83 -4.63
C SER A 103 -0.87 -15.10 -4.46
N GLN A 104 -0.47 -16.21 -5.09
CA GLN A 104 -1.17 -17.49 -5.00
C GLN A 104 -1.45 -17.90 -3.55
N ASN A 105 -0.47 -17.71 -2.66
CA ASN A 105 -0.57 -18.21 -1.29
C ASN A 105 -0.62 -17.14 -0.20
N PHE A 106 -0.38 -15.88 -0.51
CA PHE A 106 -0.35 -14.80 0.48
C PHE A 106 -1.53 -13.85 0.32
N THR A 107 -2.08 -13.37 1.44
CA THR A 107 -3.19 -12.41 1.45
C THR A 107 -2.78 -11.07 2.06
N LEU A 108 -3.55 -10.02 1.75
CA LEU A 108 -3.32 -8.71 2.34
C LEU A 108 -3.48 -8.73 3.87
N GLN A 109 -4.46 -9.46 4.40
CA GLN A 109 -4.62 -9.64 5.84
C GLN A 109 -3.39 -10.26 6.50
N GLU A 110 -2.80 -11.31 5.90
CA GLU A 110 -1.61 -11.96 6.44
C GLU A 110 -0.45 -10.96 6.57
N LEU A 111 -0.26 -10.11 5.57
CA LEU A 111 0.81 -9.10 5.54
C LEU A 111 0.51 -7.84 6.36
N THR A 112 -0.72 -7.65 6.86
CA THR A 112 -1.12 -6.44 7.61
C THR A 112 -1.56 -6.74 9.04
N LYS A 113 -1.73 -8.02 9.40
CA LYS A 113 -2.10 -8.42 10.76
C LYS A 113 -0.99 -8.05 11.73
N SER A 114 -1.38 -7.40 12.82
CA SER A 114 -0.49 -7.14 13.97
C SER A 114 -1.29 -7.23 15.25
N ASP A 115 -0.96 -8.19 16.11
CA ASP A 115 -1.62 -8.36 17.41
C ASP A 115 -1.41 -7.14 18.31
N THR A 116 -0.29 -6.43 18.15
CA THR A 116 -0.03 -5.17 18.85
C THR A 116 -0.92 -4.05 18.33
N ALA A 117 -1.12 -3.95 17.01
CA ALA A 117 -2.05 -2.95 16.45
C ALA A 117 -3.49 -3.22 16.92
N ILE A 118 -3.92 -4.48 16.91
CA ILE A 118 -5.24 -4.90 17.40
C ILE A 118 -5.41 -4.55 18.89
N ARG A 119 -4.45 -4.96 19.73
CA ARG A 119 -4.49 -4.71 21.19
C ARG A 119 -4.52 -3.22 21.52
N LEU A 120 -3.87 -2.40 20.72
CA LEU A 120 -3.75 -0.96 20.95
C LEU A 120 -4.74 -0.10 20.14
N GLY A 121 -5.59 -0.73 19.33
CA GLY A 121 -6.54 -0.01 18.47
C GLY A 121 -5.88 0.87 17.40
N ILE A 122 -4.68 0.52 16.95
CA ILE A 122 -3.93 1.27 15.92
C ILE A 122 -4.35 0.77 14.53
N ALA A 123 -4.71 1.68 13.64
CA ALA A 123 -4.98 1.34 12.25
C ALA A 123 -3.68 0.91 11.55
N ASN A 124 -3.70 -0.26 10.94
CA ASN A 124 -2.56 -0.82 10.20
C ASN A 124 -2.96 -1.15 8.75
N GLU A 125 -3.53 -0.16 8.07
CA GLU A 125 -4.06 -0.30 6.71
C GLU A 125 -3.11 0.34 5.70
N PRO A 126 -2.62 -0.40 4.69
CA PRO A 126 -1.82 0.17 3.61
C PRO A 126 -2.71 0.90 2.60
N ASN A 127 -2.16 1.91 1.92
CA ASN A 127 -2.78 2.54 0.77
C ASN A 127 -2.56 1.73 -0.53
N SER A 128 -3.13 2.18 -1.65
CA SER A 128 -3.04 1.49 -2.96
C SER A 128 -1.61 1.22 -3.40
N ASP A 129 -0.71 2.20 -3.25
CA ASP A 129 0.68 2.08 -3.68
C ASP A 129 1.43 1.08 -2.80
N GLN A 130 1.16 1.10 -1.49
CA GLN A 130 1.70 0.14 -0.54
C GLN A 130 1.16 -1.28 -0.81
N ILE A 131 -0.10 -1.44 -1.18
CA ILE A 131 -0.66 -2.74 -1.57
C ILE A 131 0.05 -3.29 -2.81
N ALA A 132 0.30 -2.46 -3.84
CA ALA A 132 1.06 -2.87 -5.02
C ALA A 132 2.49 -3.30 -4.67
N LYS A 133 3.14 -2.62 -3.71
CA LYS A 133 4.45 -3.02 -3.19
C LYS A 133 4.41 -4.33 -2.41
N LEU A 134 3.38 -4.55 -1.57
CA LEU A 134 3.18 -5.82 -0.87
C LEU A 134 2.94 -6.97 -1.86
N GLN A 135 2.21 -6.72 -2.94
CA GLN A 135 2.02 -7.70 -4.02
C GLN A 135 3.37 -8.06 -4.66
N ASN A 136 4.18 -7.07 -5.03
CA ASN A 136 5.53 -7.31 -5.55
C ASN A 136 6.40 -8.09 -4.55
N LEU A 137 6.35 -7.75 -3.26
CA LEU A 137 7.03 -8.47 -2.18
C LEU A 137 6.57 -9.93 -2.09
N CYS A 138 5.27 -10.18 -2.22
CA CYS A 138 4.75 -11.54 -2.20
C CYS A 138 5.18 -12.33 -3.45
N GLU A 139 5.09 -11.74 -4.64
CA GLU A 139 5.39 -12.41 -5.91
C GLU A 139 6.88 -12.69 -6.11
N THR A 140 7.76 -11.76 -5.69
CA THR A 140 9.20 -11.85 -5.98
C THR A 140 10.04 -12.44 -4.85
N LEU A 141 9.52 -12.46 -3.61
CA LEU A 141 10.24 -12.97 -2.44
C LEU A 141 9.48 -14.12 -1.77
N LEU A 142 8.28 -13.86 -1.23
CA LEU A 142 7.61 -14.84 -0.38
C LEU A 142 7.08 -16.06 -1.14
N GLN A 143 6.58 -15.88 -2.36
CA GLN A 143 6.07 -16.98 -3.19
C GLN A 143 7.19 -17.92 -3.61
N PRO A 144 8.34 -17.46 -4.16
CA PRO A 144 9.49 -18.33 -4.42
C PRO A 144 10.00 -19.07 -3.18
N VAL A 145 10.05 -18.40 -2.02
CA VAL A 145 10.41 -19.03 -0.74
C VAL A 145 9.43 -20.14 -0.40
N ARG A 146 8.13 -19.87 -0.51
CA ARG A 146 7.08 -20.84 -0.21
C ARG A 146 7.13 -22.04 -1.15
N ASP A 147 7.36 -21.80 -2.45
CA ASP A 147 7.45 -22.85 -3.46
C ASP A 147 8.66 -23.76 -3.19
N LYS A 148 9.74 -23.22 -2.62
CA LYS A 148 10.96 -23.95 -2.28
C LYS A 148 10.85 -24.73 -0.96
N PHE A 149 10.37 -24.08 0.10
CA PHE A 149 10.48 -24.59 1.48
C PHE A 149 9.14 -25.01 2.10
N GLY A 150 8.02 -24.71 1.43
CA GLY A 150 6.68 -24.98 1.96
C GLY A 150 6.09 -23.79 2.73
N PRO A 151 5.10 -24.03 3.61
CA PRO A 151 4.35 -22.96 4.27
C PRO A 151 5.23 -21.95 5.02
N VAL A 152 5.08 -20.67 4.67
CA VAL A 152 5.76 -19.54 5.31
C VAL A 152 4.87 -18.95 6.39
N THR A 153 5.46 -18.66 7.55
CA THR A 153 4.80 -17.93 8.64
C THR A 153 5.26 -16.48 8.61
N VAL A 154 4.39 -15.58 8.17
CA VAL A 154 4.63 -14.14 8.25
C VAL A 154 4.35 -13.64 9.66
N THR A 155 5.34 -13.07 10.33
CA THR A 155 5.19 -12.50 11.68
C THR A 155 4.93 -11.00 11.63
N SER A 156 5.42 -10.30 10.61
CA SER A 156 5.19 -8.86 10.42
C SER A 156 5.48 -8.43 8.98
N GLY A 157 4.46 -7.90 8.28
CA GLY A 157 4.60 -7.32 6.93
C GLY A 157 4.54 -5.79 6.97
N PHE A 158 3.46 -5.20 6.46
CA PHE A 158 3.22 -3.76 6.56
C PHE A 158 3.04 -3.30 8.01
N ARG A 159 3.66 -2.17 8.34
CA ARG A 159 3.45 -1.47 9.61
C ARG A 159 3.22 0.01 9.36
N SER A 160 2.09 0.56 9.79
CA SER A 160 1.85 2.00 9.76
C SER A 160 2.91 2.74 10.56
N VAL A 161 3.11 4.01 10.26
CA VAL A 161 4.11 4.84 10.96
C VAL A 161 3.85 4.85 12.46
N ASP A 162 2.57 4.97 12.85
CA ASP A 162 2.14 4.94 14.26
C ASP A 162 2.48 3.61 14.93
N LEU A 163 2.23 2.49 14.23
CA LEU A 163 2.60 1.17 14.74
C LEU A 163 4.11 1.04 14.90
N CYS A 164 4.90 1.51 13.91
CA CYS A 164 6.36 1.50 14.00
C CYS A 164 6.86 2.26 15.23
N VAL A 165 6.40 3.50 15.44
CA VAL A 165 6.79 4.30 16.61
C VAL A 165 6.42 3.57 17.90
N LYS A 166 5.22 2.98 17.95
CA LYS A 166 4.70 2.35 19.17
C LYS A 166 5.50 1.12 19.60
N ILE A 167 6.02 0.36 18.65
CA ILE A 167 6.86 -0.82 18.92
C ILE A 167 8.36 -0.48 19.00
N GLY A 168 8.72 0.81 18.97
CA GLY A 168 10.11 1.26 19.01
C GLY A 168 10.89 1.06 17.70
N SER A 169 10.19 0.84 16.59
CA SER A 169 10.76 0.80 15.24
C SER A 169 10.88 2.21 14.66
N SER A 170 11.70 2.35 13.62
CA SER A 170 11.92 3.63 12.93
C SER A 170 10.70 4.04 12.09
N ILE A 171 10.36 5.33 12.09
CA ILE A 171 9.37 5.90 11.15
C ILE A 171 9.75 5.69 9.68
N ASN A 172 11.05 5.54 9.40
CA ASN A 172 11.59 5.32 8.07
C ASN A 172 11.80 3.83 7.76
N SER A 173 11.25 2.93 8.58
CA SER A 173 11.35 1.47 8.39
C SER A 173 10.79 1.07 7.02
N GLN A 174 11.40 0.07 6.39
CA GLN A 174 10.90 -0.49 5.13
C GLN A 174 9.55 -1.19 5.29
N HIS A 175 9.19 -1.62 6.51
CA HIS A 175 7.82 -2.09 6.80
C HIS A 175 6.78 -0.99 6.59
N ALA A 176 7.09 0.27 6.94
CA ALA A 176 6.21 1.41 6.69
C ALA A 176 6.11 1.79 5.21
N LYS A 177 7.09 1.35 4.41
CA LYS A 177 7.10 1.52 2.96
C LYS A 177 6.47 0.34 2.22
N ALA A 178 6.00 -0.69 2.92
CA ALA A 178 5.50 -1.95 2.34
C ALA A 178 6.55 -2.71 1.51
N GLU A 179 7.82 -2.59 1.90
CA GLU A 179 8.97 -3.15 1.18
C GLU A 179 9.65 -4.30 1.95
N ALA A 180 9.21 -4.58 3.18
CA ALA A 180 9.85 -5.55 4.07
C ALA A 180 8.87 -6.50 4.74
N VAL A 181 9.39 -7.66 5.11
CA VAL A 181 8.67 -8.71 5.82
C VAL A 181 9.60 -9.41 6.81
N ASP A 182 9.04 -9.70 7.98
CA ASP A 182 9.59 -10.57 9.01
C ASP A 182 8.85 -11.91 8.92
N PHE A 183 9.58 -13.01 8.79
CA PHE A 183 9.00 -14.33 8.58
C PHE A 183 9.94 -15.47 8.96
N GLU A 184 9.36 -16.65 9.06
CA GLU A 184 10.01 -17.92 9.36
C GLU A 184 9.39 -19.03 8.51
N VAL A 185 10.13 -20.13 8.32
CA VAL A 185 9.61 -21.35 7.68
C VAL A 185 9.85 -22.52 8.61
N SER A 186 8.77 -23.09 9.17
CA SER A 186 8.88 -24.17 10.16
C SER A 186 9.64 -25.37 9.59
N GLY A 187 10.69 -25.80 10.29
CA GLY A 187 11.53 -26.92 9.87
C GLY A 187 12.65 -26.55 8.89
N THR A 188 12.81 -25.26 8.57
CA THR A 188 13.97 -24.73 7.82
C THR A 188 14.78 -23.84 8.75
N ASP A 189 16.10 -24.00 8.74
CA ASP A 189 17.00 -23.10 9.48
C ASP A 189 16.87 -21.67 8.93
N ASN A 190 16.67 -20.68 9.80
CA ASN A 190 16.58 -19.28 9.41
C ASN A 190 17.84 -18.81 8.67
N ALA A 191 19.03 -19.34 9.01
CA ALA A 191 20.25 -19.10 8.24
C ALA A 191 20.13 -19.69 6.82
N ASP A 192 19.78 -20.97 6.67
CA ASP A 192 19.63 -21.61 5.35
C ASP A 192 18.65 -20.87 4.45
N LEU A 193 17.52 -20.49 5.02
CA LEU A 193 16.50 -19.68 4.35
C LEU A 193 17.09 -18.36 3.86
N ALA A 194 17.80 -17.63 4.72
CA ALA A 194 18.40 -16.35 4.37
C ALA A 194 19.50 -16.49 3.31
N TYR A 195 20.38 -17.49 3.40
CA TYR A 195 21.39 -17.76 2.37
C TYR A 195 20.74 -18.16 1.04
N TRP A 196 19.68 -18.96 1.05
CA TRP A 196 18.96 -19.31 -0.17
C TRP A 196 18.37 -18.08 -0.84
N ILE A 197 17.71 -17.20 -0.09
CA ILE A 197 17.19 -15.93 -0.62
C ILE A 197 18.33 -15.09 -1.21
N LYS A 198 19.46 -15.03 -0.50
CA LYS A 198 20.63 -14.26 -0.90
C LYS A 198 21.11 -14.63 -2.30
N ASP A 199 21.06 -15.93 -2.60
CA ASP A 199 21.64 -16.53 -3.80
C ASP A 199 20.63 -16.71 -4.94
N ASN A 200 19.33 -16.70 -4.65
CA ASN A 200 18.28 -17.02 -5.64
C ASN A 200 17.34 -15.85 -5.95
N ILE A 201 17.27 -14.82 -5.11
CA ILE A 201 16.34 -13.69 -5.29
C ILE A 201 17.12 -12.44 -5.67
N GLU A 202 16.96 -11.93 -6.89
CA GLU A 202 17.76 -10.77 -7.32
C GLU A 202 17.35 -9.47 -6.61
N GLY A 203 16.07 -9.31 -6.26
CA GLY A 203 15.52 -8.07 -5.71
C GLY A 203 15.76 -7.82 -4.21
N TRP A 204 16.38 -8.75 -3.45
CA TRP A 204 16.56 -8.56 -2.00
C TRP A 204 17.49 -7.39 -1.69
N ASP A 205 17.12 -6.53 -0.75
CA ASP A 205 17.82 -5.29 -0.40
C ASP A 205 18.57 -5.38 0.93
N GLN A 206 17.84 -5.57 2.01
CA GLN A 206 18.39 -5.75 3.35
C GLN A 206 17.83 -7.02 3.95
N MET A 207 18.74 -7.89 4.39
CA MET A 207 18.41 -9.15 5.02
C MET A 207 19.11 -9.22 6.38
N ILE A 208 18.31 -9.45 7.41
CA ILE A 208 18.75 -9.45 8.80
C ILE A 208 18.26 -10.72 9.47
N LEU A 209 19.18 -11.53 9.98
CA LEU A 209 18.86 -12.57 10.93
C LEU A 209 18.66 -11.91 12.30
N GLU A 210 17.41 -11.68 12.67
CA GLU A 210 17.07 -10.97 13.90
C GLU A 210 17.02 -11.94 15.08
N PHE A 211 17.91 -11.74 16.05
CA PHE A 211 18.02 -12.54 17.28
C PHE A 211 18.24 -14.05 17.03
N TYR A 212 18.86 -14.39 15.90
CA TYR A 212 19.29 -15.74 15.57
C TYR A 212 20.49 -16.17 16.43
N THR A 213 20.40 -17.37 16.98
CA THR A 213 21.45 -18.06 17.73
C THR A 213 22.07 -19.13 16.84
N ILE A 214 23.38 -19.03 16.61
CA ILE A 214 24.13 -20.02 15.82
C ILE A 214 24.02 -21.39 16.48
N GLY A 215 23.64 -22.42 15.72
CA GLY A 215 23.41 -23.77 16.22
C GLY A 215 21.97 -24.04 16.65
N GLU A 216 21.09 -23.04 16.63
CA GLU A 216 19.66 -23.17 16.93
C GLU A 216 18.83 -22.77 15.70
N PRO A 217 18.49 -23.74 14.81
CA PRO A 217 17.92 -23.46 13.49
C PRO A 217 16.67 -22.57 13.47
N ASN A 218 15.78 -22.71 14.46
CA ASN A 218 14.51 -21.99 14.54
C ASN A 218 14.54 -20.86 15.58
N SER A 219 15.72 -20.30 15.86
CA SER A 219 15.86 -19.13 16.73
C SER A 219 15.70 -17.84 15.95
N GLY A 220 15.10 -16.83 16.57
CA GLY A 220 14.89 -15.52 15.93
C GLY A 220 13.98 -15.61 14.70
N TRP A 221 14.15 -14.68 13.76
CA TRP A 221 13.42 -14.67 12.49
C TRP A 221 14.26 -14.06 11.36
N VAL A 222 13.81 -14.25 10.12
CA VAL A 222 14.38 -13.59 8.95
C VAL A 222 13.60 -12.29 8.69
N HIS A 223 14.29 -11.16 8.78
CA HIS A 223 13.84 -9.92 8.17
C HIS A 223 14.41 -9.83 6.76
N CYS A 224 13.57 -9.58 5.76
CA CYS A 224 14.03 -9.30 4.41
C CYS A 224 13.19 -8.20 3.77
N SER A 225 13.88 -7.31 3.05
CA SER A 225 13.25 -6.30 2.21
C SER A 225 13.64 -6.44 0.75
N ILE A 226 12.84 -5.81 -0.13
CA ILE A 226 13.13 -5.68 -1.56
C ILE A 226 13.22 -4.21 -1.95
N ALA A 227 14.01 -3.91 -2.97
CA ALA A 227 14.11 -2.57 -3.54
C ALA A 227 14.52 -2.63 -5.01
N ASP A 228 14.14 -1.63 -5.80
CA ASP A 228 14.58 -1.51 -7.20
C ASP A 228 16.09 -1.31 -7.32
N LYS A 229 16.72 -0.71 -6.30
CA LYS A 229 18.16 -0.50 -6.20
C LYS A 229 18.67 -1.08 -4.87
N PRO A 230 18.91 -2.40 -4.82
CA PRO A 230 19.27 -3.08 -3.58
C PRO A 230 20.64 -2.67 -3.04
N ARG A 231 20.72 -2.43 -1.72
CA ARG A 231 21.96 -2.19 -0.96
C ARG A 231 22.75 -3.46 -0.70
N LYS A 232 22.10 -4.64 -0.78
CA LYS A 232 22.68 -5.97 -0.51
C LYS A 232 23.30 -6.09 0.88
N GLN A 233 22.59 -5.63 1.90
CA GLN A 233 23.05 -5.69 3.29
C GLN A 233 22.66 -7.01 3.95
N PHE A 234 23.65 -7.84 4.27
CA PHE A 234 23.45 -9.12 4.96
C PHE A 234 23.96 -9.06 6.40
N LEU A 235 23.04 -9.03 7.36
CA LEU A 235 23.30 -8.65 8.74
C LEU A 235 22.73 -9.67 9.73
N ARG A 236 23.23 -9.62 10.96
CA ARG A 236 22.57 -10.21 12.13
C ARG A 236 22.25 -9.13 13.16
N ALA A 237 21.12 -9.25 13.83
CA ALA A 237 20.76 -8.43 14.99
C ALA A 237 20.85 -9.26 16.27
N PHE A 238 21.41 -8.69 17.34
CA PHE A 238 21.54 -9.35 18.64
C PHE A 238 21.44 -8.32 19.76
N LYS A 239 21.15 -8.79 20.99
CA LYS A 239 21.15 -7.94 22.18
C LYS A 239 22.55 -7.88 22.78
N GLU A 240 23.04 -6.67 23.05
CA GLU A 240 24.26 -6.39 23.79
C GLU A 240 24.01 -5.14 24.64
N ASP A 241 24.25 -5.23 25.95
CA ASP A 241 23.95 -4.15 26.92
C ASP A 241 22.49 -3.68 26.91
N GLY A 242 21.54 -4.60 26.71
CA GLY A 242 20.11 -4.30 26.61
C GLY A 242 19.67 -3.61 25.31
N LYS A 243 20.61 -3.26 24.43
CA LYS A 243 20.35 -2.60 23.14
C LYS A 243 20.47 -3.60 21.99
N THR A 244 19.67 -3.40 20.95
CA THR A 244 19.84 -4.16 19.69
C THR A 244 21.04 -3.59 18.94
N LYS A 245 22.01 -4.44 18.60
CA LYS A 245 23.16 -4.11 17.76
C LYS A 245 23.11 -4.95 16.49
N TYR A 246 23.64 -4.39 15.40
CA TYR A 246 23.68 -5.03 14.09
C TYR A 246 25.13 -5.24 13.67
N LYS A 247 25.44 -6.41 13.12
CA LYS A 247 26.76 -6.70 12.53
C LYS A 247 26.59 -7.40 11.18
N PRO A 248 27.46 -7.14 10.19
CA PRO A 248 27.52 -7.94 8.98
C PRO A 248 27.74 -9.42 9.29
N ILE A 249 27.08 -10.30 8.55
CA ILE A 249 27.40 -11.72 8.55
C ILE A 249 28.60 -11.93 7.63
N ILE A 250 29.67 -12.52 8.16
CA ILE A 250 30.89 -12.82 7.42
C ILE A 250 31.09 -14.34 7.46
N GLY A 251 31.32 -14.94 6.29
CA GLY A 251 31.47 -16.39 6.15
C GLY A 251 30.13 -17.11 6.09
N ASP A 252 30.13 -18.37 6.52
CA ASP A 252 28.98 -19.25 6.60
C ASP A 252 28.63 -19.52 8.07
N ILE A 253 27.38 -19.27 8.44
CA ILE A 253 26.87 -19.46 9.81
C ILE A 253 25.71 -20.46 9.88
N ARG A 254 25.46 -21.18 8.78
CA ARG A 254 24.47 -22.25 8.71
C ARG A 254 24.88 -23.43 9.59
N CYS A 255 23.90 -24.19 10.06
CA CYS A 255 24.15 -25.31 10.97
C CYS A 255 24.65 -26.59 10.26
N GLY A 256 24.54 -26.70 8.93
CA GLY A 256 25.01 -27.86 8.15
C GLY A 256 24.85 -27.71 6.65
#